data_AF-A0A2P4PG29-F1
#
_entry.id   AF-A0A2P4PG29-F1
#
_cell.length_a   1.000
_cell.length_b   1.000
_cell.length_c   1.000
_cell.angle_alpha   90.00
_cell.angle_beta   90.00
_cell.angle_gamma   90.00
#
_symmetry.space_group_name_H-M   'P 1'
#
loop_
_entity.id
_entity.type
_entity.pdbx_description
1 polymer ?
#
loop_
_entity_poly.entity_id
_entity_poly.type
_entity_poly.pdbx_seq_one_letter_code
_entity_poly.pdbx_strand_id
1 'polypeptide(L)'
;MFLNGDCVKDRQDYLDIALSLPFLYDVNTAMGIIVKTYLEHVIILSKDNNDKAAIRSHIPEALKKLDGTFTGCINVKADLENGLVFWDEVIIAVNSLKTSGAISNELASQFINANNWLSSRRP
;
A
#
# COMPACT_ATOMS: atom_id res chain seq x y z
N MET A 1 -5.63 16.90 24.45
CA MET A 1 -4.94 15.87 25.26
C MET A 1 -5.65 14.51 25.25
N PHE A 2 -6.99 14.42 25.10
CA PHE A 2 -7.69 13.12 24.97
C PHE A 2 -7.65 12.48 23.58
N LEU A 3 -7.38 13.26 22.52
CA LEU A 3 -7.50 12.80 21.13
C LEU A 3 -6.17 12.34 20.51
N ASN A 4 -5.03 12.54 21.17
CA ASN A 4 -3.70 12.25 20.59
C ASN A 4 -3.15 10.86 20.97
N GLY A 5 -3.91 10.02 21.67
CA GLY A 5 -3.45 8.68 22.06
C GLY A 5 -2.45 8.64 23.22
N ASP A 6 -2.01 9.79 23.74
CA ASP A 6 -1.03 9.91 24.85
C ASP A 6 -1.58 9.55 26.24
N CYS A 7 -2.71 8.84 26.31
CA CYS A 7 -3.33 8.43 27.57
C CYS A 7 -3.29 6.90 27.70
N VAL A 8 -2.78 6.42 28.83
CA VAL A 8 -2.87 5.00 29.22
C VAL A 8 -4.33 4.70 29.50
N LYS A 9 -4.96 3.93 28.59
CA LYS A 9 -6.37 3.57 28.71
C LYS A 9 -6.52 2.38 29.66
N ASP A 10 -7.49 2.49 30.56
CA ASP A 10 -7.74 1.52 31.66
C ASP A 10 -8.24 0.15 31.15
N ARG A 11 -8.82 0.12 29.96
CA ARG A 11 -9.33 -1.10 29.32
C ARG A 11 -8.33 -1.73 28.36
N GLN A 12 -8.34 -3.06 28.28
CA GLN A 12 -7.46 -3.86 27.40
C GLN A 12 -8.20 -4.46 26.19
N ASP A 13 -9.53 -4.37 26.15
CA ASP A 13 -10.41 -4.97 25.13
C ASP A 13 -10.68 -4.05 23.93
N TYR A 14 -9.91 -2.96 23.78
CA TYR A 14 -10.13 -1.99 22.70
C TYR A 14 -9.99 -2.59 21.30
N LEU A 15 -9.21 -3.65 21.13
CA LEU A 15 -9.03 -4.32 19.85
C LEU A 15 -10.27 -5.16 19.49
N ASP A 16 -10.85 -5.90 20.44
CA ASP A 16 -12.09 -6.63 20.22
C ASP A 16 -13.28 -5.69 19.97
N ILE A 17 -13.31 -4.55 20.67
CA ILE A 17 -14.29 -3.48 20.43
C ILE A 17 -14.04 -2.84 19.05
N ALA A 18 -12.78 -2.64 18.64
CA ALA A 18 -12.42 -2.16 17.30
C ALA A 18 -12.96 -3.06 16.20
N LEU A 19 -12.80 -4.37 16.37
CA LEU A 19 -13.20 -5.37 15.39
C LEU A 19 -14.72 -5.57 15.37
N SER A 20 -15.42 -5.31 16.48
CA SER A 20 -16.89 -5.43 16.57
C SER A 20 -17.64 -4.16 16.15
N LEU A 21 -16.99 -2.99 16.17
CA LEU A 21 -17.57 -1.73 15.73
C LEU A 21 -16.94 -1.29 14.39
N PRO A 22 -17.63 -1.46 13.25
CA PRO A 22 -17.08 -1.22 11.90
C PRO A 22 -16.67 0.23 11.59
N PHE A 23 -16.81 1.16 12.55
CA PHE A 23 -16.48 2.59 12.39
C PHE A 23 -15.75 3.19 13.61
N LEU A 24 -15.23 2.38 14.52
CA LEU A 24 -14.53 2.92 15.70
C LEU A 24 -13.19 3.57 15.33
N TYR A 25 -12.58 3.15 14.22
CA TYR A 25 -11.36 3.72 13.68
C TYR A 25 -11.65 4.37 12.33
N ASP A 26 -11.07 5.54 12.09
CA ASP A 26 -11.08 6.16 10.77
C ASP A 26 -10.47 5.20 9.76
N VAL A 27 -11.13 5.04 8.62
CA VAL A 27 -10.68 4.15 7.56
C VAL A 27 -9.36 4.72 7.01
N ASN A 28 -8.25 4.01 7.24
CA ASN A 28 -6.94 4.42 6.74
C ASN A 28 -6.86 4.20 5.22
N THR A 29 -7.46 5.13 4.47
CA THR A 29 -7.47 5.16 3.00
C THR A 29 -6.27 5.91 2.43
N ALA A 30 -5.54 6.65 3.28
CA ALA A 30 -4.43 7.51 2.86
C ALA A 30 -3.36 6.74 2.10
N MET A 31 -2.93 5.59 2.62
CA MET A 31 -1.95 4.73 1.94
C MET A 31 -2.43 4.29 0.55
N GLY A 32 -3.69 3.86 0.44
CA GLY A 32 -4.27 3.46 -0.84
C GLY A 32 -4.33 4.61 -1.85
N ILE A 33 -4.67 5.81 -1.39
CA ILE A 33 -4.71 7.03 -2.21
C ILE A 33 -3.30 7.38 -2.70
N ILE A 34 -2.29 7.36 -1.82
CA ILE A 34 -0.89 7.66 -2.16
C ILE A 34 -0.37 6.67 -3.22
N VAL A 35 -0.53 5.37 -3.00
CA VAL A 35 -0.08 4.32 -3.93
C VAL A 35 -0.79 4.46 -5.28
N LYS A 36 -2.10 4.68 -5.28
CA LYS A 36 -2.88 4.89 -6.51
C LYS A 36 -2.37 6.10 -7.28
N THR A 37 -2.24 7.25 -6.63
CA THR A 37 -1.76 8.48 -7.27
C THR A 37 -0.34 8.31 -7.84
N TYR A 38 0.54 7.60 -7.13
CA TYR A 38 1.87 7.29 -7.64
C TYR A 38 1.80 6.42 -8.91
N LEU A 39 1.09 5.29 -8.86
CA LEU A 39 1.01 4.36 -9.99
C LEU A 39 0.32 4.97 -11.21
N GLU A 40 -0.70 5.80 -11.02
CA GLU A 40 -1.36 6.54 -12.11
C GLU A 40 -0.36 7.44 -12.86
N HIS A 41 0.48 8.18 -12.14
CA HIS A 41 1.49 9.02 -12.78
C HIS A 41 2.54 8.18 -13.54
N VAL A 42 2.99 7.06 -12.96
CA VAL A 42 3.93 6.16 -13.64
C VAL A 42 3.33 5.63 -14.95
N ILE A 43 2.06 5.21 -14.95
CA ILE A 43 1.36 4.69 -16.13
C ILE A 43 1.17 5.77 -17.20
N ILE A 44 0.78 6.98 -16.79
CA ILE A 44 0.58 8.11 -17.71
C ILE A 44 1.90 8.48 -18.39
N LEU A 45 3.00 8.55 -17.64
CA LEU A 45 4.32 8.90 -18.16
C LEU A 45 4.87 7.80 -19.08
N SER A 46 4.67 6.53 -18.73
CA SER A 46 5.13 5.41 -19.55
C SER A 46 4.30 5.17 -20.81
N LYS A 47 3.17 5.88 -20.99
CA LYS A 47 2.22 5.69 -22.11
C LYS A 47 1.80 4.23 -22.31
N ASP A 48 1.68 3.48 -21.21
CA ASP A 48 1.40 2.04 -21.21
C ASP A 48 2.45 1.17 -21.95
N ASN A 49 3.67 1.68 -22.13
CA ASN A 49 4.78 0.86 -22.62
C ASN A 49 5.17 -0.18 -21.56
N ASN A 50 5.35 -1.44 -21.98
CA ASN A 50 5.77 -2.53 -21.12
C ASN A 50 7.30 -2.65 -20.98
N ASP A 51 8.07 -1.74 -21.61
CA ASP A 51 9.51 -1.66 -21.40
C ASP A 51 9.84 -1.20 -19.97
N LYS A 52 10.45 -2.11 -19.20
CA LYS A 52 10.83 -1.89 -17.80
C LYS A 52 11.84 -0.74 -17.65
N ALA A 53 12.74 -0.57 -18.61
CA ALA A 53 13.76 0.50 -18.54
C ALA A 53 13.11 1.88 -18.72
N ALA A 54 12.18 1.98 -19.68
CA ALA A 54 11.39 3.18 -19.89
C ALA A 54 10.48 3.50 -18.70
N ILE A 55 9.81 2.51 -18.10
CA ILE A 55 8.99 2.73 -16.90
C ILE A 55 9.84 3.30 -15.75
N ARG A 56 11.03 2.73 -15.52
CA ARG A 56 11.91 3.14 -14.42
C ARG A 56 12.46 4.56 -14.56
N SER A 57 12.65 5.06 -15.78
CA SER A 57 13.12 6.43 -15.99
C SER A 57 12.08 7.48 -15.56
N HIS A 58 10.81 7.12 -15.49
CA HIS A 58 9.70 8.01 -15.09
C HIS A 58 9.40 8.01 -13.57
N ILE A 59 9.98 7.07 -12.81
CA ILE A 59 9.78 6.98 -11.35
C ILE A 59 10.15 8.29 -10.62
N PRO A 60 11.31 8.93 -10.88
CA PRO A 60 11.68 10.16 -10.18
C PRO A 60 10.70 11.31 -10.42
N GLU A 61 10.13 11.38 -11.63
CA GLU A 61 9.14 12.38 -11.99
C GLU A 61 7.80 12.12 -11.29
N ALA A 62 7.35 10.86 -11.25
CA ALA A 62 6.16 10.46 -10.51
C ALA A 62 6.28 10.75 -9.00
N LEU A 63 7.44 10.48 -8.40
CA LEU A 63 7.72 10.80 -6.99
C LEU A 63 7.71 12.31 -6.72
N LYS A 64 8.30 13.12 -7.62
CA LYS A 64 8.26 14.58 -7.50
C LYS A 64 6.83 15.12 -7.59
N LYS A 65 6.02 14.53 -8.46
CA LYS A 65 4.60 14.89 -8.59
C LYS A 65 3.82 14.52 -7.34
N LEU A 66 4.11 13.36 -6.75
CA LEU A 66 3.51 12.89 -5.51
C LEU A 66 3.76 13.85 -4.33
N ASP A 67 5.02 14.29 -4.14
CA ASP A 67 5.37 15.30 -3.13
C ASP A 67 4.57 16.61 -3.33
N GLY A 68 4.39 17.03 -4.59
CA GLY A 68 3.63 18.23 -4.93
C GLY A 68 2.12 18.11 -4.74
N THR A 69 1.57 16.90 -4.77
CA THR A 69 0.13 16.64 -4.56
C THR A 69 -0.23 16.56 -3.08
N PHE A 70 0.64 15.97 -2.25
CA PHE A 70 0.37 15.72 -0.84
C PHE A 70 1.18 16.65 0.07
N THR A 71 0.97 17.96 -0.06
CA THR A 71 1.72 18.99 0.69
C THR A 71 1.49 18.98 2.20
N GLY A 72 0.41 18.33 2.66
CA GLY A 72 0.10 18.17 4.09
C GLY A 72 0.75 16.96 4.74
N CYS A 73 1.41 16.09 3.98
CA CYS A 73 2.10 14.91 4.48
C CYS A 73 3.56 15.25 4.81
N ILE A 74 4.08 14.69 5.91
CA ILE A 74 5.45 14.94 6.35
C ILE A 74 6.46 14.28 5.41
N ASN A 75 6.24 13.01 5.05
CA ASN A 75 7.11 12.27 4.14
C ASN A 75 6.33 11.22 3.34
N VAL A 76 5.74 11.66 2.24
CA VAL A 76 4.88 10.83 1.37
C VAL A 76 5.66 9.67 0.74
N LYS A 77 6.96 9.85 0.50
CA LYS A 77 7.82 8.78 -0.05
C LYS A 77 8.00 7.66 0.95
N ALA A 78 8.27 7.99 2.21
CA ALA A 78 8.35 6.98 3.26
C ALA A 78 7.00 6.26 3.45
N ASP A 79 5.88 6.99 3.37
CA ASP A 79 4.54 6.37 3.44
C ASP A 79 4.28 5.42 2.27
N LEU A 80 4.72 5.78 1.06
CA LEU A 80 4.66 4.91 -0.12
C LEU A 80 5.53 3.65 0.05
N GLU A 81 6.77 3.81 0.51
CA GLU A 81 7.69 2.70 0.79
C GLU A 81 7.11 1.74 1.84
N ASN A 82 6.55 2.27 2.93
CA ASN A 82 5.87 1.48 3.96
C ASN A 82 4.71 0.68 3.39
N GLY A 83 3.90 1.27 2.50
CA GLY A 83 2.81 0.55 1.84
C GLY A 83 3.30 -0.59 0.93
N LEU A 84 4.46 -0.42 0.30
CA LEU A 84 5.08 -1.46 -0.54
C LEU A 84 5.71 -2.57 0.30
N VAL A 85 6.28 -2.25 1.47
CA VAL A 85 6.74 -3.26 2.44
C VAL A 85 5.55 -4.07 2.97
N PHE A 86 4.44 -3.41 3.30
CA PHE A 86 3.21 -4.10 3.69
C PHE A 86 2.72 -5.05 2.59
N TRP A 87 2.79 -4.63 1.32
CA TRP A 87 2.46 -5.51 0.19
C TRP A 87 3.37 -6.75 0.12
N ASP A 88 4.66 -6.63 0.42
CA ASP A 88 5.57 -7.78 0.45
C ASP A 88 5.16 -8.81 1.51
N GLU A 89 4.76 -8.34 2.70
CA GLU A 89 4.22 -9.19 3.76
C GLU A 89 2.92 -9.89 3.34
N VAL A 90 2.04 -9.19 2.62
CA VAL A 90 0.83 -9.80 2.04
C VAL A 90 1.20 -10.91 1.06
N ILE A 91 2.21 -10.74 0.22
CA ILE A 91 2.66 -11.78 -0.71
C ILE A 91 3.25 -12.99 0.01
N ILE A 92 4.01 -12.78 1.09
CA ILE A 92 4.51 -13.86 1.94
C ILE A 92 3.34 -14.64 2.55
N ALA A 93 2.35 -13.94 3.10
CA ALA A 93 1.14 -14.55 3.66
C ALA A 93 0.36 -15.36 2.61
N VAL A 94 0.16 -14.80 1.41
CA VAL A 94 -0.52 -15.47 0.29
C VAL A 94 0.22 -16.75 -0.12
N ASN A 95 1.55 -16.72 -0.20
CA ASN A 95 2.34 -17.91 -0.52
C ASN A 95 2.25 -18.99 0.58
N SER A 96 2.23 -18.57 1.85
CA SER A 96 2.02 -19.49 2.98
C SER A 96 0.64 -20.14 2.92
N LEU A 97 -0.41 -19.34 2.69
CA LEU A 97 -1.80 -19.81 2.60
C LEU A 97 -2.04 -20.73 1.39
N LYS A 98 -1.37 -20.46 0.27
CA LYS A 98 -1.37 -21.34 -0.90
C LYS A 98 -0.77 -22.71 -0.56
N THR A 99 0.38 -22.72 0.12
CA THR A 99 1.06 -23.95 0.54
C THR A 99 0.21 -24.78 1.50
N SER A 100 -0.53 -24.12 2.41
CA SER A 100 -1.43 -24.79 3.34
C SER A 100 -2.78 -25.20 2.73
N GLY A 101 -3.05 -24.87 1.46
CA GLY A 101 -4.33 -25.13 0.80
C GLY A 101 -5.52 -24.35 1.38
N ALA A 102 -5.25 -23.27 2.14
CA ALA A 102 -6.29 -22.46 2.79
C ALA A 102 -6.99 -21.50 1.82
N ILE A 103 -6.36 -21.22 0.67
CA ILE A 103 -6.90 -20.39 -0.41
C ILE A 103 -6.83 -21.14 -1.74
N SER A 104 -7.65 -20.73 -2.71
CA SER A 104 -7.60 -21.31 -4.05
C SER A 104 -6.34 -20.91 -4.81
N ASN A 105 -5.91 -21.78 -5.73
CA ASN A 105 -4.73 -21.52 -6.57
C ASN A 105 -4.94 -20.31 -7.49
N GLU A 106 -6.17 -20.09 -7.93
CA GLU A 106 -6.58 -18.95 -8.76
C GLU A 106 -6.39 -17.65 -8.00
N LEU A 107 -6.87 -17.58 -6.75
CA LEU A 107 -6.70 -16.40 -5.91
C LEU A 107 -5.23 -16.10 -5.68
N ALA A 108 -4.44 -17.10 -5.29
CA ALA A 108 -2.99 -16.92 -5.10
C ALA A 108 -2.29 -16.42 -6.38
N SER A 109 -2.70 -16.93 -7.54
CA SER A 109 -2.14 -16.52 -8.84
C SER A 109 -2.45 -15.06 -9.18
N GLN A 110 -3.62 -14.54 -8.80
CA GLN A 110 -3.97 -13.13 -9.00
C GLN A 110 -3.01 -12.20 -8.24
N PHE A 111 -2.72 -12.50 -6.97
CA PHE A 111 -1.78 -11.74 -6.16
C PHE A 111 -0.34 -11.80 -6.71
N ILE A 112 0.11 -12.98 -7.12
CA ILE A 112 1.45 -13.16 -7.72
C ILE A 112 1.57 -12.39 -9.03
N ASN A 113 0.54 -12.42 -9.88
CA ASN A 113 0.51 -11.67 -11.13
C ASN A 113 0.54 -10.15 -10.89
N ALA A 114 -0.22 -9.67 -9.91
CA ALA A 114 -0.20 -8.27 -9.49
C ALA A 114 1.20 -7.86 -8.98
N ASN A 115 1.84 -8.71 -8.18
CA ASN A 115 3.20 -8.46 -7.69
C ASN A 115 4.22 -8.39 -8.84
N ASN A 116 4.11 -9.29 -9.82
CA ASN A 116 4.97 -9.27 -11.01
C ASN A 116 4.78 -8.00 -11.83
N TRP A 117 3.54 -7.54 -12.00
CA TRP A 117 3.23 -6.28 -12.67
C TRP A 117 3.80 -5.07 -11.90
N LEU A 118 3.74 -5.10 -10.58
CA LEU A 118 4.25 -4.04 -9.72
C LEU A 118 5.79 -3.95 -9.73
N SER A 119 6.50 -5.07 -9.89
CA SER A 119 7.97 -5.16 -9.78
C SER A 119 8.77 -4.17 -10.63
N SER A 120 8.27 -3.78 -11.81
CA SER A 120 8.92 -2.80 -12.68
C SER A 120 8.56 -1.34 -12.38
N ARG A 121 7.60 -1.12 -11.48
CA ARG A 121 6.99 0.18 -11.17
C ARG A 121 7.27 0.63 -9.72
N ARG A 122 8.01 -0.15 -8.94
CA ARG A 122 8.40 0.21 -7.57
C ARG A 122 9.50 1.29 -7.59
N PRO A 123 9.45 2.28 -6.68
CA PRO A 123 10.51 3.25 -6.45
C PRO A 123 11.89 2.63 -6.27
#